data_AF-A0A3A4XHL8-F1
#
_entry.id   AF-A0A3A4XHL8-F1
#
_cell.length_a   1.000
_cell.length_b   1.000
_cell.length_c   1.000
_cell.angle_alpha   90.00
_cell.angle_beta   90.00
_cell.angle_gamma   90.00
#
_symmetry.space_group_name_H-M   'P 1'
#
loop_
_entity.id
_entity.type
_entity.pdbx_description
1 polymer ?
#
loop_
_entity_poly.entity_id
_entity_poly.type
_entity_poly.pdbx_seq_one_letter_code
_entity_poly.pdbx_strand_id
1 'polypeptide(L)'
;MGANHMNPFYDAFNFLKQDRWPIYLFWFFLLVSIIVAAYNLKRDPAQRTFKGAWIWIARILLGSMWWQQTLWKLPPFKELGLKYWMEQMVKHAAFGFQSDIVKNLVLPNYHFFAPLVYFTEAFVAVSLILGVFTRFGSILGGLFAINLWLGLYNEPSEWPWTYFFLILLQFTFGILRSGRSLGIDAIFVRRLDLWAGAKTRSAKLLDLFT
;
A
#
# COMPACT_ATOMS: atom_id res chain seq x y z
N MET A 1 21.24 -30.13 -9.56
CA MET A 1 20.66 -28.80 -9.28
C MET A 1 19.29 -29.04 -8.69
N GLY A 2 19.14 -28.87 -7.37
CA GLY A 2 17.88 -29.14 -6.69
C GLY A 2 16.80 -28.21 -7.22
N ALA A 3 15.63 -28.76 -7.54
CA ALA A 3 14.45 -27.96 -7.84
C ALA A 3 14.22 -27.03 -6.65
N ASN A 4 14.45 -25.72 -6.83
CA ASN A 4 13.94 -24.73 -5.91
C ASN A 4 12.42 -24.90 -5.91
N HIS A 5 11.89 -25.60 -4.92
CA HIS A 5 10.46 -25.72 -4.73
C HIS A 5 9.94 -24.33 -4.36
N MET A 6 9.47 -23.60 -5.38
CA MET A 6 8.68 -22.39 -5.20
C MET A 6 7.42 -22.80 -4.43
N ASN A 7 7.40 -22.51 -3.14
CA ASN A 7 6.30 -22.83 -2.26
C ASN A 7 5.86 -21.52 -1.58
N PRO A 8 4.69 -20.98 -1.95
CA PRO A 8 4.25 -19.67 -1.47
C PRO A 8 4.08 -19.63 0.06
N PHE A 9 3.76 -20.77 0.70
CA PHE A 9 3.67 -20.86 2.16
C PHE A 9 5.06 -20.85 2.80
N TYR A 10 6.04 -21.52 2.18
CA TYR A 10 7.43 -21.48 2.62
C TYR A 10 8.02 -20.07 2.48
N ASP A 11 7.75 -19.40 1.37
CA ASP A 11 8.21 -18.03 1.12
C ASP A 11 7.59 -17.02 2.10
N ALA A 12 6.28 -17.14 2.35
CA ALA A 12 5.59 -16.36 3.38
C ALA A 12 6.18 -16.63 4.77
N PHE A 13 6.42 -17.90 5.12
CA PHE A 13 7.01 -18.27 6.40
C PHE A 13 8.44 -17.74 6.55
N ASN A 14 9.25 -17.75 5.49
CA ASN A 14 10.58 -17.18 5.50
C ASN A 14 10.55 -15.66 5.62
N PHE A 15 9.61 -14.99 4.94
CA PHE A 15 9.39 -13.56 5.11
C PHE A 15 9.09 -13.22 6.58
N LEU A 16 8.20 -13.98 7.22
CA LEU A 16 7.81 -13.77 8.62
C LEU A 16 8.92 -14.03 9.65
N LYS A 17 9.94 -14.81 9.28
CA LYS A 17 11.11 -15.16 10.12
C LYS A 17 12.39 -14.41 9.74
N GLN A 18 12.31 -13.37 8.92
CA GLN A 18 13.49 -12.58 8.58
C GLN A 18 14.15 -12.03 9.85
N ASP A 19 15.48 -12.04 9.90
CA ASP A 19 16.25 -11.50 11.03
C ASP A 19 16.80 -10.10 10.67
N ARG A 20 15.90 -9.19 10.33
CA ARG A 20 16.24 -7.80 9.99
C ARG A 20 15.16 -6.84 10.47
N TRP A 21 15.57 -5.63 10.84
CA TRP A 21 14.71 -4.66 11.52
C TRP A 21 13.31 -4.38 10.89
N PRO A 22 13.10 -4.38 9.54
CA PRO A 22 11.78 -4.08 8.98
C PRO A 22 10.71 -5.10 9.37
N ILE A 23 11.09 -6.35 9.67
CA ILE A 23 10.12 -7.38 10.05
C ILE A 23 9.49 -7.09 11.43
N TYR A 24 10.23 -6.47 12.35
CA TYR A 24 9.69 -6.11 13.66
C TYR A 24 8.66 -4.99 13.56
N LEU A 25 8.86 -4.03 12.65
CA LEU A 25 7.85 -3.02 12.35
C LEU A 25 6.61 -3.62 11.70
N PHE A 26 6.78 -4.55 10.76
CA PHE A 26 5.66 -5.27 10.17
C PHE A 26 4.82 -6.00 11.24
N TRP A 27 5.48 -6.74 12.14
CA TRP A 27 4.82 -7.41 13.26
C TRP A 27 4.13 -6.43 14.20
N PHE A 28 4.77 -5.30 14.49
CA PHE A 28 4.15 -4.24 15.28
C PHE A 28 2.87 -3.70 14.62
N PHE A 29 2.90 -3.38 13.32
CA PHE A 29 1.71 -2.91 12.61
C PHE A 29 0.61 -3.96 12.55
N LEU A 30 0.97 -5.23 12.34
CA LEU A 30 0.01 -6.33 12.34
C LEU A 30 -0.65 -6.50 13.72
N LEU A 31 0.13 -6.47 14.80
CA LEU A 31 -0.37 -6.53 16.16
C LEU A 31 -1.32 -5.38 16.46
N VAL A 32 -0.95 -4.14 16.11
CA VAL A 32 -1.82 -2.97 16.27
C VAL A 32 -3.11 -3.13 15.47
N SER A 33 -3.05 -3.61 14.24
CA SER A 33 -4.23 -3.85 13.41
C SER A 33 -5.19 -4.87 14.04
N ILE A 34 -4.67 -5.96 14.62
CA ILE A 34 -5.45 -6.96 15.35
C ILE A 34 -6.11 -6.35 16.59
N ILE A 35 -5.36 -5.56 17.38
CA ILE A 35 -5.90 -4.88 18.56
C ILE A 35 -7.03 -3.91 18.17
N VAL A 36 -6.85 -3.15 17.09
CA VAL A 36 -7.86 -2.22 16.57
C VAL A 36 -9.10 -2.97 16.07
N ALA A 37 -8.93 -4.07 15.36
CA ALA A 37 -10.03 -4.90 14.89
C ALA A 37 -10.83 -5.49 16.07
N ALA A 38 -10.13 -6.05 17.07
CA ALA A 38 -10.76 -6.56 18.29
C ALA A 38 -11.51 -5.47 19.07
N TYR A 39 -10.93 -4.26 19.16
CA TYR A 39 -11.58 -3.11 19.76
C TYR A 39 -12.86 -2.71 19.02
N ASN A 40 -12.85 -2.65 17.69
CA ASN A 40 -14.02 -2.35 16.88
C ASN A 40 -15.11 -3.43 17.03
N LEU A 41 -14.75 -4.72 16.95
CA LEU A 41 -15.69 -5.83 17.17
C LEU A 41 -16.34 -5.80 18.55
N LYS A 42 -15.58 -5.41 19.58
CA LYS A 42 -16.11 -5.30 20.95
C LYS A 42 -17.06 -4.11 21.10
N ARG A 43 -16.70 -2.95 20.53
CA ARG A 43 -17.40 -1.68 20.75
C ARG A 43 -18.58 -1.43 19.81
N ASP A 44 -18.56 -2.00 18.61
CA ASP A 44 -19.56 -1.74 17.59
C ASP A 44 -20.11 -3.06 17.00
N PRO A 45 -21.32 -3.48 17.41
CA PRO A 45 -21.96 -4.67 16.85
C PRO A 45 -22.17 -4.61 15.34
N ALA A 46 -22.28 -3.42 14.73
CA ALA A 46 -22.45 -3.28 13.28
C ALA A 46 -21.20 -3.71 12.49
N GLN A 47 -20.04 -3.77 13.14
CA GLN A 47 -18.79 -4.24 12.54
C GLN A 47 -18.67 -5.77 12.49
N ARG A 48 -19.55 -6.50 13.19
CA ARG A 48 -19.51 -7.98 13.29
C ARG A 48 -20.11 -8.65 12.06
N THR A 49 -19.60 -8.31 10.90
CA THR A 49 -20.09 -8.82 9.61
C THR A 49 -18.98 -9.55 8.88
N PHE A 50 -19.36 -10.58 8.13
CA PHE A 50 -18.43 -11.29 7.25
C PHE A 50 -17.77 -10.33 6.24
N LYS A 51 -18.55 -9.40 5.68
CA LYS A 51 -18.04 -8.34 4.79
C LYS A 51 -16.94 -7.51 5.45
N GLY A 52 -17.15 -7.05 6.68
CA GLY A 52 -16.15 -6.25 7.42
C GLY A 52 -14.86 -7.03 7.69
N ALA A 53 -15.00 -8.30 8.09
CA ALA A 53 -13.86 -9.20 8.28
C ALA A 53 -13.08 -9.43 6.98
N TRP A 54 -13.77 -9.69 5.87
CA TRP A 54 -13.14 -9.88 4.56
C TRP A 54 -12.40 -8.63 4.10
N ILE A 55 -13.02 -7.45 4.19
CA ILE A 55 -12.37 -6.18 3.83
C ILE A 55 -11.10 -5.98 4.67
N TRP A 56 -11.16 -6.24 5.97
CA TRP A 56 -9.99 -6.14 6.86
C TRP A 56 -8.86 -7.09 6.45
N ILE A 57 -9.17 -8.36 6.17
CA ILE A 57 -8.18 -9.35 5.71
C ILE A 57 -7.56 -8.91 4.38
N ALA A 58 -8.39 -8.58 3.39
CA ALA A 58 -7.93 -8.16 2.07
C ALA A 58 -7.05 -6.90 2.14
N ARG A 59 -7.40 -5.97 3.03
CA ARG A 59 -6.64 -4.74 3.28
C ARG A 59 -5.26 -5.03 3.88
N ILE A 60 -5.19 -5.93 4.86
CA ILE A 60 -3.90 -6.37 5.44
C ILE A 60 -3.05 -7.06 4.39
N LEU A 61 -3.62 -7.96 3.58
CA LEU A 61 -2.86 -8.67 2.53
C LEU A 61 -2.30 -7.70 1.50
N LEU A 62 -3.12 -6.75 1.02
CA LEU A 62 -2.66 -5.74 0.08
C LEU A 62 -1.60 -4.82 0.69
N GLY A 63 -1.81 -4.36 1.93
CA GLY A 63 -0.82 -3.57 2.66
C GLY A 63 0.48 -4.32 2.92
N SER A 64 0.42 -5.64 3.16
CA SER A 64 1.59 -6.51 3.32
C SER A 64 2.39 -6.63 2.03
N MET A 65 1.71 -6.72 0.88
CA MET A 65 2.36 -6.68 -0.43
C MET A 65 3.11 -5.36 -0.63
N TRP A 66 2.49 -4.21 -0.34
CA TRP A 66 3.17 -2.91 -0.42
C TRP A 66 4.36 -2.82 0.54
N TRP A 67 4.21 -3.33 1.77
CA TRP A 67 5.31 -3.39 2.72
C TRP A 67 6.48 -4.19 2.17
N GLN A 68 6.21 -5.35 1.58
CA GLN A 68 7.23 -6.20 0.96
C GLN A 68 7.97 -5.49 -0.19
N GLN A 69 7.26 -4.67 -0.98
CA GLN A 69 7.87 -3.87 -2.06
C GLN A 69 8.84 -2.80 -1.55
N THR A 70 8.70 -2.34 -0.31
CA THR A 70 9.64 -1.38 0.28
C THR A 70 11.01 -1.98 0.59
N LEU A 71 11.09 -3.31 0.80
CA LEU A 71 12.25 -3.95 1.43
C LEU A 71 13.51 -3.96 0.56
N TRP A 72 13.35 -3.89 -0.75
CA TRP A 72 14.46 -3.78 -1.69
C TRP A 72 14.79 -2.32 -2.06
N LYS A 73 14.08 -1.35 -1.45
CA LYS A 73 14.22 0.10 -1.63
C LYS A 73 14.61 0.83 -0.34
N LEU A 74 15.09 0.09 0.67
CA LEU A 74 15.43 0.65 1.98
C LEU A 74 16.58 1.68 1.89
N PRO A 75 16.64 2.66 2.82
CA PRO A 75 17.83 3.47 3.04
C PRO A 75 19.10 2.59 3.18
N PRO A 76 20.25 2.97 2.58
CA PRO A 76 20.56 4.27 2.00
C PRO A 76 20.17 4.46 0.52
N PHE A 77 19.15 3.76 0.01
CA PHE A 77 18.63 3.93 -1.35
C PHE A 77 19.70 3.68 -2.42
N LYS A 78 20.34 2.52 -2.34
CA LYS A 78 21.36 2.12 -3.31
C LYS A 78 20.74 2.05 -4.71
N GLU A 79 21.48 2.53 -5.71
CA GLU A 79 21.09 2.58 -7.13
C GLU A 79 20.87 1.20 -7.81
N LEU A 80 20.71 0.11 -7.08
CA LEU A 80 20.64 -1.24 -7.66
C LEU A 80 19.26 -1.50 -8.30
N GLY A 81 18.34 -2.09 -7.54
CA GLY A 81 17.06 -2.56 -8.09
C GLY A 81 16.18 -1.43 -8.63
N LEU A 82 16.06 -0.31 -7.89
CA LEU A 82 15.07 0.71 -8.24
C LEU A 82 15.49 1.50 -9.48
N LYS A 83 16.79 1.79 -9.61
CA LYS A 83 17.30 2.47 -10.81
C LYS A 83 17.15 1.59 -12.04
N TYR A 84 17.46 0.29 -11.93
CA TYR A 84 17.20 -0.67 -13.00
C TYR A 84 15.75 -0.62 -13.49
N TRP A 85 14.77 -0.66 -12.58
CA TRP A 85 13.36 -0.59 -12.96
C TRP A 85 12.95 0.77 -13.55
N MET A 86 13.54 1.87 -13.08
CA MET A 86 13.36 3.18 -13.71
C MET A 86 13.96 3.22 -15.13
N GLU A 87 15.10 2.56 -15.37
CA GLU A 87 15.67 2.43 -16.72
C GLU A 87 14.79 1.57 -17.64
N GLN A 88 14.15 0.52 -17.11
CA GLN A 88 13.13 -0.24 -17.86
C GLN A 88 11.94 0.64 -18.22
N MET A 89 11.50 1.51 -17.30
CA MET A 89 10.44 2.48 -17.62
C MET A 89 10.82 3.42 -18.76
N VAL A 90 12.09 3.75 -18.95
CA VAL A 90 12.53 4.56 -20.12
C VAL A 90 12.38 3.76 -21.42
N LYS A 91 12.71 2.47 -21.41
CA LYS A 91 12.71 1.63 -22.62
C LYS A 91 11.33 1.13 -23.02
N HIS A 92 10.48 0.85 -22.03
CA HIS A 92 9.27 0.06 -22.19
C HIS A 92 7.96 0.80 -21.85
N ALA A 93 8.02 2.12 -21.66
CA ALA A 93 6.82 2.92 -21.42
C ALA A 93 5.79 2.74 -22.54
N ALA A 94 4.50 2.80 -22.18
CA ALA A 94 3.39 2.85 -23.12
C ALA A 94 3.46 4.11 -24.01
N PHE A 95 3.94 5.23 -23.44
CA PHE A 95 3.99 6.53 -24.09
C PHE A 95 5.37 7.19 -23.93
N GLY A 96 5.84 7.86 -25.00
CA GLY A 96 7.12 8.58 -25.00
C GLY A 96 7.22 9.64 -23.90
N PHE A 97 6.12 10.36 -23.61
CA PHE A 97 6.10 11.39 -22.57
C PHE A 97 6.51 10.87 -21.18
N GLN A 98 6.07 9.67 -20.80
CA GLN A 98 6.44 9.09 -19.52
C GLN A 98 7.91 8.67 -19.52
N SER A 99 8.37 8.05 -20.60
CA SER A 99 9.79 7.72 -20.79
C SER A 99 10.67 8.97 -20.66
N ASP A 100 10.27 10.08 -21.28
CA ASP A 100 10.99 11.35 -21.23
C ASP A 100 11.04 11.95 -19.82
N ILE A 101 9.95 11.90 -19.06
CA ILE A 101 9.95 12.32 -17.65
C ILE A 101 10.94 11.47 -16.85
N VAL A 102 10.89 10.14 -16.99
CA VAL A 102 11.76 9.26 -16.22
C VAL A 102 13.23 9.49 -16.60
N LYS A 103 13.51 9.60 -17.89
CA LYS A 103 14.86 9.80 -18.43
C LYS A 103 15.47 11.15 -18.07
N ASN A 104 14.71 12.24 -18.19
CA ASN A 104 15.25 13.60 -18.10
C ASN A 104 15.06 14.24 -16.73
N LEU A 105 14.09 13.77 -15.92
CA LEU A 105 13.81 14.34 -14.60
C LEU A 105 14.09 13.33 -13.47
N VAL A 106 13.56 12.11 -13.56
CA VAL A 106 13.61 11.16 -12.43
C VAL A 106 14.99 10.55 -12.25
N LEU A 107 15.56 9.95 -13.29
CA LEU A 107 16.87 9.29 -13.23
C LEU A 107 18.02 10.25 -12.86
N PRO A 108 18.12 11.47 -13.43
CA PRO A 108 19.16 12.42 -13.03
C PRO A 108 19.03 12.89 -11.58
N ASN A 109 17.81 12.88 -11.03
CA ASN A 109 17.52 13.28 -9.64
C ASN A 109 17.18 12.05 -8.76
N TYR A 110 17.80 10.90 -9.04
CA TYR A 110 17.48 9.63 -8.39
C TYR A 110 17.47 9.70 -6.86
N HIS A 111 18.45 10.36 -6.25
CA HIS A 111 18.55 10.48 -4.78
C HIS A 111 17.40 11.27 -4.13
N PHE A 112 16.65 12.06 -4.91
CA PHE A 112 15.43 12.71 -4.45
C PHE A 112 14.20 11.80 -4.62
N PHE A 113 14.09 11.14 -5.78
CA PHE A 113 12.92 10.31 -6.11
C PHE A 113 12.92 8.94 -5.42
N ALA A 114 14.08 8.33 -5.17
CA ALA A 114 14.16 7.02 -4.53
C ALA A 114 13.58 7.01 -3.09
N PRO A 115 13.92 7.98 -2.21
CA PRO A 115 13.25 8.13 -0.93
C PRO A 115 11.74 8.39 -1.09
N LEU A 116 11.33 9.23 -2.05
CA LEU A 116 9.93 9.55 -2.27
C LEU A 116 9.10 8.30 -2.63
N VAL A 117 9.62 7.45 -3.51
CA VAL A 117 9.04 6.14 -3.84
C VAL A 117 8.93 5.28 -2.59
N TYR A 118 10.01 5.11 -1.84
CA TYR A 118 10.02 4.30 -0.63
C TYR A 118 9.00 4.78 0.41
N PHE A 119 9.00 6.07 0.75
CA PHE A 119 8.09 6.62 1.76
C PHE A 119 6.64 6.57 1.31
N THR A 120 6.38 6.73 0.01
CA THR A 120 5.03 6.58 -0.54
C THR A 120 4.55 5.13 -0.37
N GLU A 121 5.36 4.15 -0.76
CA GLU A 121 5.00 2.74 -0.60
C GLU A 121 4.84 2.33 0.86
N ALA A 122 5.73 2.80 1.74
CA ALA A 122 5.63 2.56 3.18
C ALA A 122 4.37 3.20 3.77
N PHE A 123 4.03 4.42 3.35
CA PHE A 123 2.81 5.11 3.77
C PHE A 123 1.56 4.34 3.34
N VAL A 124 1.50 3.91 2.07
CA VAL A 124 0.38 3.09 1.54
C VAL A 124 0.27 1.78 2.31
N ALA A 125 1.38 1.09 2.55
CA ALA A 125 1.41 -0.14 3.32
C ALA A 125 0.86 0.04 4.74
N VAL A 126 1.37 1.02 5.49
CA VAL A 126 0.95 1.30 6.86
C VAL A 126 -0.51 1.75 6.93
N SER A 127 -0.94 2.61 6.00
CA SER A 127 -2.32 3.06 5.87
C SER A 127 -3.28 1.88 5.71
N LEU A 128 -2.95 0.95 4.81
CA LEU A 128 -3.74 -0.25 4.57
C LEU A 128 -3.66 -1.25 5.74
N ILE A 129 -2.49 -1.53 6.31
CA ILE A 129 -2.41 -2.53 7.41
C ILE A 129 -3.21 -2.04 8.62
N LEU A 130 -2.98 -0.80 9.06
CA LEU A 130 -3.64 -0.23 10.25
C LEU A 130 -5.09 0.18 9.98
N GLY A 131 -5.44 0.45 8.73
CA GLY A 131 -6.74 1.00 8.39
C GLY A 131 -6.88 2.46 8.78
N VAL A 132 -5.82 3.25 8.56
CA VAL A 132 -5.76 4.68 8.88
C VAL A 132 -5.48 5.49 7.62
N PHE A 133 -6.27 6.53 7.37
CA PHE A 133 -6.22 7.33 6.13
C PHE A 133 -6.31 6.46 4.87
N THR A 134 -7.09 5.36 4.95
CA THR A 134 -7.10 4.32 3.91
C THR A 134 -7.57 4.85 2.58
N ARG A 135 -8.52 5.78 2.56
CA ARG A 135 -8.97 6.38 1.31
C ARG A 135 -7.83 7.09 0.60
N PHE A 136 -7.08 7.91 1.32
CA PHE A 136 -5.93 8.61 0.77
C PHE A 136 -4.80 7.65 0.36
N GLY A 137 -4.43 6.72 1.26
CA GLY A 137 -3.41 5.72 0.97
C GLY A 137 -3.74 4.85 -0.24
N SER A 138 -4.99 4.42 -0.37
CA SER A 138 -5.41 3.58 -1.51
C SER A 138 -5.42 4.36 -2.82
N ILE A 139 -5.90 5.61 -2.82
CA ILE A 139 -5.83 6.47 -4.02
C ILE A 139 -4.37 6.70 -4.43
N LEU A 140 -3.50 7.03 -3.47
CA LEU A 140 -2.07 7.26 -3.74
C LEU A 140 -1.39 6.01 -4.30
N GLY A 141 -1.66 4.84 -3.72
CA GLY A 141 -1.16 3.56 -4.22
C GLY A 141 -1.73 3.19 -5.59
N GLY A 142 -2.98 3.55 -5.89
CA GLY A 142 -3.59 3.41 -7.21
C GLY A 142 -2.91 4.28 -8.27
N LEU A 143 -2.59 5.54 -7.94
CA LEU A 143 -1.81 6.43 -8.81
C LEU A 143 -0.39 5.90 -9.05
N PHE A 144 0.25 5.34 -8.02
CA PHE A 144 1.55 4.68 -8.17
C PHE A 144 1.46 3.45 -9.08
N ALA A 145 0.42 2.64 -8.93
CA ALA A 145 0.19 1.48 -9.80
C ALA A 145 -0.11 1.90 -11.26
N ILE A 146 -0.80 3.03 -11.48
CA ILE A 146 -0.96 3.62 -12.83
C ILE A 146 0.40 4.00 -13.41
N ASN A 147 1.26 4.67 -12.62
CA ASN A 147 2.60 5.02 -13.09
C ASN A 147 3.41 3.76 -13.47
N LEU A 148 3.36 2.69 -12.68
CA LEU A 148 4.01 1.42 -13.02
C LEU A 148 3.41 0.77 -14.27
N TRP A 149 2.08 0.72 -14.36
CA TRP A 149 1.37 0.14 -15.51
C TRP A 149 1.73 0.83 -16.81
N LEU A 150 1.74 2.17 -16.81
CA LEU A 150 2.12 2.94 -18.00
C LEU A 150 3.62 2.81 -18.28
N GLY A 151 4.47 2.75 -17.25
CA GLY A 151 5.93 2.77 -17.42
C GLY A 151 6.50 1.44 -17.87
N LEU A 152 5.88 0.32 -17.48
CA LEU A 152 6.36 -1.03 -17.77
C LEU A 152 5.43 -1.80 -18.72
N TYR A 153 4.56 -1.09 -19.45
CA TYR A 153 3.53 -1.71 -20.28
C TYR A 153 4.08 -2.68 -21.33
N ASN A 154 5.23 -2.34 -21.94
CA ASN A 154 5.87 -3.15 -22.98
C ASN A 154 7.09 -3.94 -22.45
N GLU A 155 7.26 -4.07 -21.14
CA GLU A 155 8.37 -4.81 -20.55
C GLU A 155 8.12 -6.33 -20.70
N PRO A 156 8.98 -7.09 -21.42
CA PRO A 156 8.68 -8.49 -21.75
C PRO A 156 8.54 -9.43 -20.56
N SER A 157 9.17 -9.12 -19.42
CA SER A 157 9.08 -9.93 -18.20
C SER A 157 7.83 -9.63 -17.36
N GLU A 158 7.07 -8.60 -17.72
CA GLU A 158 5.94 -8.10 -16.95
C GLU A 158 4.61 -8.40 -17.65
N TRP A 159 3.59 -8.74 -16.87
CA TRP A 159 2.24 -8.88 -17.37
C TRP A 159 1.41 -7.64 -17.02
N PRO A 160 0.93 -6.85 -18.01
CA PRO A 160 0.28 -5.56 -17.73
C PRO A 160 -0.93 -5.64 -16.78
N TRP A 161 -1.66 -6.76 -16.80
CA TRP A 161 -2.82 -6.98 -15.95
C TRP A 161 -2.48 -7.06 -14.45
N THR A 162 -1.24 -7.41 -14.09
CA THR A 162 -0.78 -7.37 -12.69
C THR A 162 -0.98 -5.99 -12.09
N TYR A 163 -0.55 -4.95 -12.82
CA TYR A 163 -0.72 -3.56 -12.40
C TYR A 163 -2.17 -3.12 -12.51
N PHE A 164 -2.88 -3.54 -13.57
CA PHE A 164 -4.29 -3.17 -13.73
C PHE A 164 -5.18 -3.70 -12.59
N PHE A 165 -5.00 -4.95 -12.16
CA PHE A 165 -5.71 -5.48 -11.00
C PHE A 165 -5.33 -4.75 -9.70
N LEU A 166 -4.06 -4.37 -9.56
CA LEU A 166 -3.61 -3.55 -8.43
C LEU A 166 -4.29 -2.17 -8.42
N ILE A 167 -4.41 -1.52 -9.57
CA ILE A 167 -5.14 -0.26 -9.76
C ILE A 167 -6.59 -0.46 -9.31
N LEU A 168 -7.29 -1.47 -9.83
CA LEU A 168 -8.69 -1.74 -9.49
C LEU A 168 -8.89 -1.98 -7.99
N LEU A 169 -8.03 -2.78 -7.36
CA LEU A 169 -8.11 -3.06 -5.92
C LEU A 169 -7.90 -1.80 -5.09
N GLN A 170 -6.88 -1.01 -5.43
CA GLN A 170 -6.56 0.23 -4.74
C GLN A 170 -7.69 1.26 -4.85
N PHE A 171 -8.19 1.52 -6.06
CA PHE A 171 -9.31 2.45 -6.21
C PHE A 171 -10.58 1.92 -5.55
N THR A 172 -10.82 0.61 -5.58
CA THR A 172 -11.94 -0.03 -4.87
C THR A 172 -11.87 0.23 -3.37
N PHE A 173 -10.70 0.04 -2.74
CA PHE A 173 -10.50 0.33 -1.31
C PHE A 173 -10.65 1.81 -0.98
N GLY A 174 -10.19 2.69 -1.88
CA GLY A 174 -10.35 4.13 -1.75
C GLY A 174 -11.81 4.58 -1.84
N ILE A 175 -12.56 4.08 -2.83
CA ILE A 175 -13.97 4.41 -3.08
C ILE A 175 -14.85 3.85 -1.97
N LEU A 176 -14.63 2.60 -1.57
CA LEU A 176 -15.42 1.93 -0.53
C LEU A 176 -15.02 2.32 0.89
N ARG A 177 -13.98 3.16 1.07
CA ARG A 177 -13.49 3.61 2.38
C ARG A 177 -13.17 2.43 3.30
N SER A 178 -12.32 1.52 2.82
CA SER A 178 -12.05 0.21 3.44
C SER A 178 -11.52 0.29 4.89
N GLY A 179 -10.95 1.42 5.32
CA GLY A 179 -10.54 1.67 6.70
C GLY A 179 -11.70 1.67 7.70
N ARG A 180 -12.92 1.94 7.25
CA ARG A 180 -14.13 1.91 8.09
C ARG A 180 -14.57 0.50 8.47
N SER A 181 -13.98 -0.53 7.86
CA SER A 181 -14.15 -1.93 8.26
C SER A 181 -12.97 -2.35 9.14
N LEU A 182 -13.23 -2.48 10.44
CA LEU A 182 -12.27 -2.93 11.47
C LEU A 182 -10.93 -2.17 11.51
N GLY A 183 -10.82 -0.98 10.92
CA GLY A 183 -9.63 -0.13 10.96
C GLY A 183 -9.72 1.03 11.94
N ILE A 184 -8.64 1.82 12.01
CA ILE A 184 -8.57 3.04 12.82
C ILE A 184 -9.55 4.10 12.31
N ASP A 185 -9.75 4.19 10.99
CA ASP A 185 -10.70 5.11 10.36
C ASP A 185 -12.13 4.93 10.92
N ALA A 186 -12.55 3.69 11.23
CA ALA A 186 -13.83 3.43 11.88
C ALA A 186 -13.94 4.10 13.27
N ILE A 187 -12.84 4.11 14.03
CA ILE A 187 -12.77 4.75 15.35
C ILE A 187 -12.87 6.26 15.21
N PHE A 188 -12.17 6.84 14.22
CA PHE A 188 -12.22 8.27 13.95
C PHE A 188 -13.61 8.74 13.54
N VAL A 189 -14.25 8.05 12.59
CA VAL A 189 -15.61 8.38 12.15
C VAL A 189 -16.60 8.28 13.31
N ARG A 190 -16.57 7.21 14.11
CA ARG A 190 -17.46 7.08 15.27
C ARG A 190 -17.23 8.17 16.31
N ARG A 191 -15.97 8.54 16.58
CA ARG A 191 -15.67 9.65 17.49
C ARG A 191 -16.20 10.96 16.93
N LEU A 192 -16.04 11.21 15.63
CA LEU A 192 -16.59 12.40 15.00
C LEU A 192 -18.11 12.45 15.10
N ASP A 193 -18.82 11.35 14.85
CA ASP A 193 -20.29 11.31 14.95
C ASP A 193 -20.78 11.63 16.37
N LEU A 194 -20.07 11.15 17.40
CA LEU A 194 -20.36 11.51 18.80
C LEU A 194 -20.13 13.01 19.09
N TRP A 195 -19.22 13.66 18.34
CA TRP A 195 -18.87 15.07 18.49
C TRP A 195 -19.65 15.96 17.50
N ALA A 196 -20.31 15.38 16.50
CA ALA A 196 -20.99 16.04 15.39
C ALA A 196 -22.31 16.74 15.76
N GLY A 197 -22.55 16.95 17.06
CA GLY A 197 -23.25 18.16 17.49
C GLY A 197 -22.56 19.45 17.00
N ALA A 198 -21.28 19.39 16.59
CA ALA A 198 -20.53 20.50 16.01
C ALA A 198 -20.17 20.26 14.52
N LYS A 199 -20.81 21.01 13.62
CA LYS A 199 -20.48 21.11 12.18
C LYS A 199 -19.12 21.79 11.94
N THR A 200 -18.02 21.17 12.36
CA THR A 200 -16.67 21.75 12.27
C THR A 200 -15.93 21.34 11.00
N ARG A 201 -15.15 22.26 10.41
CA ARG A 201 -14.34 22.07 9.17
C ARG A 201 -13.42 20.84 9.23
N SER A 202 -12.92 20.50 10.41
CA SER A 202 -12.07 19.34 10.67
C SER A 202 -12.76 17.99 10.44
N ALA A 203 -14.08 17.89 10.69
CA ALA A 203 -14.83 16.66 10.46
C ALA A 203 -14.98 16.36 8.96
N LYS A 204 -15.20 17.40 8.13
CA LYS A 204 -15.21 17.28 6.67
C LYS A 204 -13.85 16.87 6.11
N LEU A 205 -12.77 17.40 6.71
CA LEU A 205 -11.40 17.09 6.29
C LEU A 205 -11.07 15.62 6.58
N LEU A 206 -11.40 15.11 7.77
CA LEU A 206 -11.20 13.71 8.13
C LEU A 206 -12.04 12.78 7.25
N ASP A 207 -13.31 13.09 6.98
CA ASP A 207 -14.17 12.29 6.08
C ASP A 207 -13.61 12.18 4.65
N LEU A 208 -12.84 13.18 4.20
CA LEU A 208 -12.18 13.15 2.91
C LEU A 208 -11.04 12.12 2.86
N PHE A 209 -10.35 11.91 3.98
CA PHE A 209 -9.17 11.04 4.07
C PHE A 209 -9.45 9.63 4.60
N THR A 210 -10.58 9.42 5.27
CA THR A 210 -11.03 8.13 5.84
C THR A 210 -12.14 7.48 5.01
#